data_AF-A5FC92-F1
#
_entry.id   AF-A5FC92-F1
#
_cell.length_a   1.000
_cell.length_b   1.000
_cell.length_c   1.000
_cell.angle_alpha   90.00
_cell.angle_beta   90.00
_cell.angle_gamma   90.00
#
_symmetry.space_group_name_H-M   'P 1'
#
loop_
_entity.id
_entity.type
_entity.pdbx_description
1 polymer ?
#
loop_
_entity_poly.entity_id
_entity_poly.type
_entity_poly.pdbx_seq_one_letter_code
_entity_poly.pdbx_strand_id
1 'polypeptide(L)'
;MTNLYIIGEPKPLSKPEIEEIDNQISFSLPPDYKAFLILYGLGSINELVMMQQPDKDFIKSNFSDYMDFWTLTEKEEQLILNSLTIAATIDGDIITVINNNENPIVLLPRHSDEVIYFENLENVINYYAEKYKLGNDLYFDPSYNFAQEYISFIKNGSLNKTLFDTVHQIFLDQIPVDKSYNLQTQPKYIIQKIGGWVYFDNIGKSAVRVKYQKQFKTETDKIVKLINDQIK
;
A
#
# COMPACT_ATOMS: atom_id res chain seq x y z
N MET A 1 12.33 -2.23 13.99
CA MET A 1 11.71 -2.36 12.66
C MET A 1 10.94 -3.66 12.61
N THR A 2 9.62 -3.55 12.54
CA THR A 2 8.67 -4.67 12.54
C THR A 2 8.93 -5.62 11.37
N ASN A 3 8.91 -6.93 11.63
CA ASN A 3 9.12 -7.94 10.60
C ASN A 3 7.84 -8.09 9.75
N LEU A 4 7.92 -7.67 8.49
CA LEU A 4 6.79 -7.73 7.54
C LEU A 4 6.83 -9.01 6.72
N TYR A 5 5.68 -9.67 6.54
CA TYR A 5 5.54 -10.72 5.54
C TYR A 5 5.60 -10.11 4.14
N ILE A 6 6.58 -10.48 3.32
CA ILE A 6 6.76 -9.89 1.98
C ILE A 6 5.96 -10.68 0.95
N ILE A 7 5.16 -9.99 0.12
CA ILE A 7 4.46 -10.58 -1.02
C ILE A 7 5.35 -10.49 -2.26
N GLY A 8 5.73 -11.64 -2.81
CA GLY A 8 6.60 -11.69 -3.98
C GLY A 8 8.00 -11.15 -3.72
N GLU A 9 8.58 -10.52 -4.74
CA GLU A 9 9.94 -10.00 -4.72
C GLU A 9 9.94 -8.48 -4.48
N PRO A 10 10.58 -7.99 -3.41
CA PRO A 10 10.74 -6.55 -3.21
C PRO A 10 11.74 -5.96 -4.22
N LYS A 11 11.73 -4.64 -4.38
CA LYS A 11 12.78 -3.91 -5.09
C LYS A 11 13.44 -2.90 -4.16
N PRO A 12 14.38 -3.35 -3.31
CA PRO A 12 15.29 -2.48 -2.57
C PRO A 12 15.80 -1.30 -3.39
N LEU A 13 15.85 -0.12 -2.78
CA LEU A 13 16.54 1.02 -3.37
C LEU A 13 18.05 0.86 -3.21
N SER A 14 18.77 1.17 -4.29
CA SER A 14 20.22 1.24 -4.31
C SER A 14 20.72 2.48 -3.58
N LYS A 15 22.00 2.48 -3.18
CA LYS A 15 22.62 3.62 -2.52
C LYS A 15 22.50 4.93 -3.34
N PRO A 16 22.73 4.93 -4.68
CA PRO A 16 22.52 6.14 -5.48
C PRO A 16 21.07 6.63 -5.46
N GLU A 17 20.06 5.74 -5.49
CA GLU A 17 18.65 6.14 -5.39
C GLU A 17 18.34 6.78 -4.02
N ILE A 18 18.93 6.28 -2.93
CA ILE A 18 18.80 6.91 -1.61
C ILE A 18 19.51 8.28 -1.56
N GLU A 19 20.71 8.40 -2.12
CA GLU A 19 21.45 9.66 -2.21
C GLU A 19 20.68 10.71 -3.03
N GLU A 20 20.00 10.29 -4.10
CA GLU A 20 19.13 11.17 -4.89
C GLU A 20 17.96 11.72 -4.05
N ILE A 21 17.34 10.89 -3.19
CA ILE A 21 16.29 11.34 -2.27
C ILE A 21 16.87 12.30 -1.22
N ASP A 22 17.99 11.95 -0.57
CA ASP A 22 18.63 12.83 0.43
C ASP A 22 18.99 14.21 -0.20
N ASN A 23 19.37 14.26 -1.48
CA ASN A 23 19.68 15.51 -2.20
C ASN A 23 18.45 16.38 -2.52
N GLN A 24 17.22 15.88 -2.35
CA GLN A 24 16.02 16.68 -2.56
C GLN A 24 15.79 17.70 -1.44
N ILE A 25 16.35 17.45 -0.26
CA ILE A 25 16.09 18.18 0.98
C ILE A 25 17.39 18.68 1.62
N SER A 26 17.28 19.65 2.53
CA SER A 26 18.41 20.23 3.28
C SER A 26 18.61 19.62 4.67
N PHE A 27 17.82 18.60 5.01
CA PHE A 27 17.82 17.91 6.30
C PHE A 27 17.97 16.40 6.09
N SER A 28 18.19 15.65 7.18
CA SER A 28 18.40 14.21 7.11
C SER A 28 17.08 13.44 7.15
N LEU A 29 16.93 12.45 6.28
CA LEU A 29 15.86 11.45 6.40
C LEU A 29 15.99 10.63 7.70
N PRO A 30 14.86 10.22 8.31
CA PRO A 30 14.85 9.27 9.41
C PRO A 30 15.65 8.00 9.06
N PRO A 31 16.56 7.54 9.95
CA PRO A 31 17.39 6.37 9.67
C PRO A 31 16.60 5.10 9.39
N ASP A 32 15.47 4.90 10.07
CA ASP A 32 14.63 3.72 9.91
C ASP A 32 13.81 3.77 8.60
N TYR A 33 13.40 4.96 8.15
CA TYR A 33 12.83 5.14 6.81
C TYR A 33 13.85 4.79 5.72
N LYS A 34 15.10 5.23 5.85
CA LYS A 34 16.16 4.83 4.91
C LYS A 34 16.41 3.33 4.92
N ALA A 35 16.49 2.72 6.10
CA ALA A 35 16.63 1.28 6.22
C ALA A 35 15.42 0.53 5.60
N PHE A 36 14.21 1.06 5.74
CA PHE A 36 13.01 0.50 5.10
C PHE A 36 13.14 0.49 3.57
N LEU A 37 13.53 1.62 2.97
CA LEU A 37 13.71 1.70 1.51
C LEU A 37 14.80 0.76 0.99
N ILE A 38 15.88 0.57 1.76
CA ILE A 38 16.98 -0.34 1.42
C ILE A 38 16.56 -1.82 1.56
N LEU A 39 15.60 -2.14 2.43
CA LEU A 39 15.17 -3.53 2.64
C LEU A 39 13.98 -3.92 1.75
N TYR A 40 13.01 -3.03 1.59
CA TYR A 40 11.72 -3.32 0.97
C TYR A 40 11.50 -2.55 -0.34
N GLY A 41 11.97 -1.30 -0.39
CA GLY A 41 11.69 -0.37 -1.47
C GLY A 41 10.30 0.26 -1.38
N LEU A 42 9.70 0.54 -2.54
CA LEU A 42 8.36 1.14 -2.64
C LEU A 42 7.26 0.06 -2.70
N GLY A 43 6.09 0.39 -2.16
CA GLY A 43 4.98 -0.55 -2.01
C GLY A 43 3.99 -0.11 -0.96
N SER A 44 3.24 -1.05 -0.39
CA SER A 44 2.29 -0.75 0.68
C SER A 44 2.39 -1.73 1.84
N ILE A 45 2.15 -1.23 3.05
CA ILE A 45 2.00 -2.03 4.25
C ILE A 45 0.51 -2.25 4.48
N ASN A 46 0.06 -3.49 4.40
CA ASN A 46 -1.34 -3.89 4.53
C ASN A 46 -2.33 -3.13 3.62
N GLU A 47 -1.86 -2.51 2.52
CA GLU A 47 -2.60 -1.50 1.72
C GLU A 47 -3.08 -0.26 2.49
N LEU A 48 -2.66 -0.12 3.75
CA LEU A 48 -3.04 1.00 4.62
C LEU A 48 -2.06 2.16 4.47
N VAL A 49 -0.76 1.87 4.47
CA VAL A 49 0.31 2.87 4.30
C VAL A 49 1.02 2.58 3.00
N MET A 50 0.89 3.48 2.04
CA MET A 50 1.47 3.36 0.70
C MET A 50 2.73 4.21 0.62
N MET A 51 3.88 3.55 0.59
CA MET A 51 5.19 4.17 0.40
C MET A 51 5.31 4.61 -1.05
N GLN A 52 5.40 5.92 -1.25
CA GLN A 52 5.44 6.54 -2.57
C GLN A 52 6.85 6.98 -2.93
N GLN A 53 7.06 7.33 -4.19
CA GLN A 53 8.28 8.03 -4.57
C GLN A 53 8.34 9.34 -3.76
N PRO A 54 9.45 9.62 -3.02
CA PRO A 54 9.52 10.84 -2.25
C PRO A 54 9.42 12.09 -3.13
N ASP A 55 8.62 13.05 -2.67
CA ASP A 55 8.30 14.26 -3.40
C ASP A 55 8.32 15.48 -2.47
N LYS A 56 9.29 16.38 -2.71
CA LYS A 56 9.46 17.62 -1.94
C LYS A 56 8.50 18.73 -2.36
N ASP A 57 7.93 18.63 -3.56
CA ASP A 57 7.09 19.67 -4.14
C ASP A 57 5.60 19.38 -3.93
N PHE A 58 5.24 18.16 -3.49
CA PHE A 58 3.86 17.72 -3.30
C PHE A 58 3.04 18.66 -2.41
N ILE A 59 3.48 18.92 -1.17
CA ILE A 59 2.73 19.77 -0.24
C ILE A 59 2.62 21.19 -0.80
N LYS A 60 3.75 21.77 -1.21
CA LYS A 60 3.81 23.12 -1.73
C LYS A 60 2.93 23.33 -2.96
N SER A 61 2.85 22.35 -3.86
CA SER A 61 2.10 22.47 -5.11
C SER A 61 0.60 22.26 -4.93
N ASN A 62 0.17 21.52 -3.90
CA ASN A 62 -1.23 21.12 -3.72
C ASN A 62 -1.91 21.82 -2.55
N PHE A 63 -1.17 22.33 -1.57
CA PHE A 63 -1.70 22.80 -0.28
C PHE A 63 -1.17 24.16 0.17
N SER A 64 -0.32 24.86 -0.59
CA SER A 64 0.24 26.17 -0.16
C SER A 64 -0.82 27.18 0.24
N ASP A 65 -1.95 27.17 -0.46
CA ASP A 65 -3.07 28.09 -0.25
C ASP A 65 -4.15 27.51 0.68
N TYR A 66 -3.92 26.30 1.21
CA TYR A 66 -4.89 25.51 1.99
C TYR A 66 -4.27 24.91 3.26
N MET A 67 -3.22 25.55 3.79
CA MET A 67 -2.57 25.11 5.04
C MET A 67 -3.49 25.24 6.26
N ASP A 68 -4.56 26.02 6.14
CA ASP A 68 -5.64 26.19 7.13
C ASP A 68 -6.53 24.94 7.31
N PHE A 69 -6.36 23.91 6.48
CA PHE A 69 -6.94 22.59 6.73
C PHE A 69 -6.43 21.94 8.02
N TRP A 70 -5.28 22.38 8.52
CA TRP A 70 -4.66 21.84 9.73
C TRP A 70 -4.41 22.96 10.74
N THR A 71 -4.57 22.63 12.03
CA THR A 71 -4.22 23.55 13.12
C THR A 71 -2.70 23.56 13.29
N LEU A 72 -2.05 24.57 12.73
CA LEU A 72 -0.59 24.72 12.71
C LEU A 72 -0.17 26.08 13.27
N THR A 73 0.97 26.11 13.96
CA THR A 73 1.70 27.37 14.18
C THR A 73 2.38 27.81 12.88
N GLU A 74 2.69 29.12 12.75
CA GLU A 74 3.44 29.64 11.60
C GLU A 74 4.76 28.87 11.36
N LYS A 75 5.43 28.44 12.43
CA LYS A 75 6.66 27.65 12.33
C LYS A 75 6.41 26.27 11.73
N GLU A 76 5.36 25.57 12.18
CA GLU A 76 5.03 24.23 11.68
C GLU A 76 4.57 24.28 10.23
N GLU A 77 3.78 25.28 9.86
CA GLU A 77 3.38 25.52 8.48
C GLU A 77 4.61 25.63 7.56
N GLN A 78 5.60 26.45 7.93
CA GLN A 78 6.83 26.59 7.15
C GLN A 78 7.64 25.29 7.08
N LEU A 79 7.65 24.47 8.13
CA LEU A 79 8.31 23.16 8.10
C LEU A 79 7.59 22.20 7.15
N ILE A 80 6.25 22.17 7.18
CA ILE A 80 5.42 21.30 6.35
C ILE A 80 5.47 21.73 4.87
N LEU A 81 5.46 23.02 4.57
CA LEU A 81 5.61 23.53 3.19
C LEU A 81 6.95 23.17 2.55
N ASN A 82 8.00 22.94 3.36
CA ASN A 82 9.33 22.53 2.92
C ASN A 82 9.66 21.08 3.26
N SER A 83 8.62 20.26 3.48
CA SER A 83 8.73 18.86 3.85
C SER A 83 8.93 17.94 2.64
N LEU A 84 9.26 16.68 2.89
CA LEU A 84 9.34 15.63 1.88
C LEU A 84 8.20 14.62 2.08
N THR A 85 7.24 14.61 1.16
CA THR A 85 6.15 13.62 1.20
C THR A 85 6.71 12.25 0.87
N ILE A 86 6.45 11.25 1.73
CA ILE A 86 7.01 9.91 1.61
C ILE A 86 5.95 8.81 1.47
N ALA A 87 4.73 9.07 1.95
CA ALA A 87 3.65 8.10 1.88
C ALA A 87 2.28 8.78 1.90
N ALA A 88 1.27 8.03 1.49
CA ALA A 88 -0.13 8.34 1.74
C ALA A 88 -0.83 7.13 2.34
N THR A 89 -2.05 7.32 2.85
CA THR A 89 -2.78 6.26 3.53
C THR A 89 -4.14 5.98 2.88
N ILE A 90 -4.74 4.84 3.21
CA ILE A 90 -6.06 4.46 2.66
C ILE A 90 -7.17 5.44 3.07
N ASP A 91 -6.98 6.14 4.19
CA ASP A 91 -7.87 7.20 4.67
C ASP A 91 -7.66 8.53 3.92
N GLY A 92 -6.65 8.58 3.04
CA GLY A 92 -6.25 9.77 2.31
C GLY A 92 -5.36 10.72 3.10
N ASP A 93 -4.79 10.27 4.23
CA ASP A 93 -3.82 11.06 4.98
C ASP A 93 -2.50 11.13 4.23
N ILE A 94 -1.76 12.22 4.44
CA ILE A 94 -0.44 12.45 3.83
C ILE A 94 0.62 12.29 4.92
N ILE A 95 1.69 11.54 4.64
CA ILE A 95 2.80 11.34 5.55
C ILE A 95 4.04 12.00 4.94
N THR A 96 4.63 12.93 5.69
CA THR A 96 5.77 13.73 5.25
C THR A 96 6.89 13.75 6.29
N VAL A 97 8.10 14.08 5.86
CA VAL A 97 9.27 14.27 6.72
C VAL A 97 9.64 15.75 6.77
N ILE A 98 9.83 16.28 7.98
CA ILE A 98 10.22 17.66 8.23
C ILE A 98 11.62 17.76 8.86
N ASN A 99 12.22 18.95 8.82
CA ASN A 99 13.47 19.25 9.51
C ASN A 99 13.27 19.36 11.04
N ASN A 100 13.08 18.22 11.71
CA ASN A 100 12.94 18.11 13.17
C ASN A 100 13.61 16.80 13.65
N ASN A 101 14.49 16.88 14.65
CA ASN A 101 15.24 15.71 15.12
C ASN A 101 14.46 14.80 16.08
N GLU A 102 13.48 15.34 16.80
CA GLU A 102 12.71 14.59 17.81
C GLU A 102 11.52 13.88 17.16
N ASN A 103 10.75 14.61 16.34
CA ASN A 103 9.60 14.08 15.64
C ASN A 103 9.65 14.45 14.14
N PRO A 104 10.52 13.78 13.36
CA PRO A 104 10.75 14.11 11.96
C PRO A 104 9.57 13.76 11.05
N ILE A 105 8.69 12.82 11.42
CA ILE A 105 7.62 12.35 10.55
C ILE A 105 6.28 12.94 10.99
N VAL A 106 5.53 13.46 10.03
CA VAL A 106 4.27 14.17 10.25
C VAL A 106 3.18 13.50 9.43
N LEU A 107 2.04 13.20 10.06
CA LEU A 107 0.81 12.78 9.39
C LEU A 107 -0.15 13.97 9.36
N LEU A 108 -0.50 14.37 8.15
CA LEU A 108 -1.50 15.37 7.84
C LEU A 108 -2.82 14.66 7.52
N PRO A 109 -3.78 14.64 8.45
CA PRO A 109 -4.98 13.85 8.26
C PRO A 109 -5.94 14.50 7.28
N ARG A 110 -6.68 13.68 6.53
CA ARG A 110 -7.76 14.14 5.64
C ARG A 110 -9.03 14.51 6.40
N HIS A 111 -9.27 13.83 7.52
CA HIS A 111 -10.55 13.85 8.24
C HIS A 111 -10.45 14.48 9.64
N SER A 112 -9.36 15.22 9.91
CA SER A 112 -9.09 15.94 11.16
C SER A 112 -8.22 17.17 10.82
N ASP A 113 -8.26 18.20 11.66
CA ASP A 113 -7.35 19.34 11.61
C ASP A 113 -6.12 19.15 12.53
N GLU A 114 -6.19 18.20 13.47
CA GLU A 114 -5.10 17.87 14.38
C GLU A 114 -4.01 17.03 13.69
N VAL A 115 -2.81 17.60 13.57
CA VAL A 115 -1.64 16.95 12.96
C VAL A 115 -0.96 16.02 13.98
N ILE A 116 -0.48 14.87 13.50
CA ILE A 116 0.19 13.87 14.35
C ILE A 116 1.67 13.81 14.00
N TYR A 117 2.51 13.81 15.03
CA TYR A 117 3.96 13.78 14.91
C TYR A 117 4.50 12.44 15.42
N PHE A 118 5.49 11.89 14.72
CA PHE A 118 6.11 10.60 15.03
C PHE A 118 7.63 10.73 15.05
N GLU A 119 8.23 10.04 16.01
CA GLU A 119 9.69 9.94 16.17
C GLU A 119 10.35 9.21 15.00
N ASN A 120 9.65 8.24 14.40
CA ASN A 120 10.21 7.31 13.42
C ASN A 120 9.08 6.61 12.62
N LEU A 121 9.45 5.90 11.56
CA LEU A 121 8.51 5.18 10.67
C LEU A 121 7.85 4.00 11.38
N GLU A 122 8.56 3.30 12.27
CA GLU A 122 8.00 2.19 13.04
C GLU A 122 6.78 2.63 13.87
N ASN A 123 6.80 3.84 14.46
CA ASN A 123 5.64 4.41 15.16
C ASN A 123 4.46 4.68 14.21
N VAL A 124 4.71 5.11 12.97
CA VAL A 124 3.65 5.28 11.95
C VAL A 124 2.99 3.93 11.63
N ILE A 125 3.81 2.89 11.44
CA ILE A 125 3.33 1.53 11.15
C ILE A 125 2.49 1.01 12.33
N ASN A 126 2.97 1.19 13.56
CA ASN A 126 2.28 0.76 14.77
C ASN A 126 0.95 1.50 14.96
N TYR A 127 0.92 2.81 14.71
CA TYR A 127 -0.31 3.61 14.74
C TYR A 127 -1.40 3.02 13.83
N TYR A 128 -1.06 2.67 12.59
CA TYR A 128 -2.00 2.04 11.66
C TYR A 128 -2.34 0.58 12.03
N ALA A 129 -1.37 -0.18 12.55
CA ALA A 129 -1.60 -1.54 13.01
C ALA A 129 -2.61 -1.58 14.18
N GLU A 130 -2.51 -0.63 15.11
CA GLU A 130 -3.44 -0.47 16.23
C GLU A 130 -4.80 0.03 15.76
N LYS A 131 -4.85 1.10 14.95
CA LYS A 131 -6.08 1.70 14.41
C LYS A 131 -6.95 0.65 13.70
N TYR A 132 -6.33 -0.26 12.93
CA TYR A 132 -7.02 -1.31 12.18
C TYR A 132 -7.00 -2.69 12.84
N LYS A 133 -6.48 -2.80 14.08
CA LYS A 133 -6.45 -4.04 14.88
C LYS A 133 -5.78 -5.21 14.15
N LEU A 134 -4.66 -4.96 13.49
CA LEU A 134 -3.92 -5.95 12.69
C LEU A 134 -3.10 -6.92 13.55
N GLY A 135 -2.80 -6.56 14.80
CA GLY A 135 -1.90 -7.34 15.65
C GLY A 135 -0.53 -7.51 14.97
N ASN A 136 -0.02 -8.75 14.94
CA ASN A 136 1.27 -9.07 14.32
C ASN A 136 1.15 -9.50 12.84
N ASP A 137 -0.02 -9.37 12.22
CA ASP A 137 -0.26 -9.84 10.85
C ASP A 137 -0.03 -8.75 9.80
N LEU A 138 1.20 -8.23 9.79
CA LEU A 138 1.62 -7.20 8.85
C LEU A 138 2.27 -7.80 7.60
N TYR A 139 1.97 -7.20 6.45
CA TYR A 139 2.59 -7.59 5.18
C TYR A 139 3.02 -6.37 4.38
N PHE A 140 4.08 -6.55 3.59
CA PHE A 140 4.51 -5.61 2.57
C PHE A 140 4.13 -6.14 1.18
N ASP A 141 3.41 -5.32 0.42
CA ASP A 141 3.03 -5.57 -0.97
C ASP A 141 3.81 -4.61 -1.90
N PRO A 142 4.88 -5.07 -2.56
CA PRO A 142 5.72 -4.22 -3.40
C PRO A 142 4.94 -3.59 -4.56
N SER A 143 5.36 -2.39 -4.97
CA SER A 143 4.96 -1.79 -6.24
C SER A 143 5.87 -2.22 -7.41
N TYR A 144 6.81 -3.12 -7.15
CA TYR A 144 7.77 -3.55 -8.16
C TYR A 144 7.14 -4.45 -9.21
N ASN A 145 7.26 -4.01 -10.47
CA ASN A 145 6.93 -4.79 -11.66
C ASN A 145 5.54 -5.44 -11.62
N PHE A 146 4.58 -4.82 -10.94
CA PHE A 146 3.25 -5.39 -10.80
C PHE A 146 2.41 -5.17 -12.05
N ALA A 147 1.42 -6.05 -12.23
CA ALA A 147 0.32 -5.94 -13.16
C ALA A 147 -0.95 -6.41 -12.47
N GLN A 148 -2.10 -6.12 -13.07
CA GLN A 148 -3.40 -6.53 -12.56
C GLN A 148 -4.28 -7.06 -13.69
N GLU A 149 -5.02 -8.13 -13.40
CA GLU A 149 -6.15 -8.59 -14.21
C GLU A 149 -7.45 -8.31 -13.48
N TYR A 150 -8.46 -7.89 -14.24
CA TYR A 150 -9.82 -7.70 -13.76
C TYR A 150 -10.76 -8.64 -14.53
N ILE A 151 -11.41 -9.55 -13.81
CA ILE A 151 -12.28 -10.56 -14.38
C ILE A 151 -13.71 -10.27 -13.95
N SER A 152 -14.52 -9.76 -14.88
CA SER A 152 -15.92 -9.38 -14.65
C SER A 152 -16.87 -10.58 -14.71
N PHE A 153 -17.78 -10.66 -13.75
CA PHE A 153 -18.95 -11.55 -13.75
C PHE A 153 -20.23 -10.86 -14.24
N ILE A 154 -20.11 -9.59 -14.65
CA ILE A 154 -21.16 -8.87 -15.35
C ILE A 154 -20.99 -9.09 -16.85
N LYS A 155 -21.96 -9.75 -17.47
CA LYS A 155 -22.04 -9.97 -18.92
C LYS A 155 -23.35 -9.40 -19.45
N ASN A 156 -23.27 -8.54 -20.47
CA ASN A 156 -24.44 -7.89 -21.08
C ASN A 156 -25.38 -7.24 -20.06
N GLY A 157 -24.81 -6.58 -19.04
CA GLY A 157 -25.57 -5.93 -17.96
C GLY A 157 -26.16 -6.88 -16.91
N SER A 158 -25.96 -8.19 -17.04
CA SER A 158 -26.47 -9.20 -16.11
C SER A 158 -25.34 -9.77 -15.24
N LEU A 159 -25.61 -9.86 -13.94
CA LEU A 159 -24.69 -10.40 -12.94
C LEU A 159 -25.06 -11.85 -12.59
N ASN A 160 -24.11 -12.78 -12.70
CA ASN A 160 -24.32 -14.17 -12.30
C ASN A 160 -23.63 -14.49 -10.96
N LYS A 161 -24.35 -14.27 -9.85
CA LYS A 161 -23.84 -14.49 -8.48
C LYS A 161 -23.56 -15.97 -8.17
N THR A 162 -24.37 -16.89 -8.69
CA THR A 162 -24.18 -18.33 -8.48
C THR A 162 -22.91 -18.83 -9.16
N LEU A 163 -22.64 -18.33 -10.36
CA LEU A 163 -21.39 -18.62 -11.07
C LEU A 163 -20.19 -18.07 -10.30
N PHE A 164 -20.28 -16.85 -9.77
CA PHE A 164 -19.23 -16.28 -8.93
C PHE A 164 -18.91 -17.19 -7.73
N ASP A 165 -19.92 -17.64 -6.99
CA ASP A 165 -19.73 -18.54 -5.84
C ASP A 165 -19.10 -19.88 -6.25
N THR A 166 -19.53 -20.43 -7.40
CA THR A 166 -18.98 -21.67 -7.96
C THR A 166 -17.51 -21.51 -8.32
N VAL A 167 -17.14 -20.40 -8.98
CA VAL A 167 -15.76 -20.11 -9.35
C VAL A 167 -14.89 -19.86 -8.13
N HIS A 168 -15.42 -19.19 -7.11
CA HIS A 168 -14.72 -19.00 -5.84
C HIS A 168 -14.41 -20.33 -5.16
N GLN A 169 -15.36 -21.28 -5.13
CA GLN A 169 -15.11 -22.61 -4.59
C GLN A 169 -14.06 -23.38 -5.41
N ILE A 170 -14.16 -23.38 -6.74
CA ILE A 170 -13.18 -24.02 -7.63
C ILE A 170 -11.77 -23.47 -7.39
N PHE A 171 -11.65 -22.15 -7.21
CA PHE A 171 -10.38 -21.52 -6.89
C PHE A 171 -9.82 -22.04 -5.57
N LEU A 172 -10.63 -22.11 -4.51
CA LEU A 172 -10.21 -22.61 -3.19
C LEU A 172 -9.78 -24.08 -3.23
N ASP A 173 -10.42 -24.89 -4.07
CA ASP A 173 -10.12 -26.32 -4.18
C ASP A 173 -8.81 -26.59 -4.96
N GLN A 174 -8.44 -25.70 -5.90
CA GLN A 174 -7.35 -25.95 -6.85
C GLN A 174 -6.10 -25.10 -6.63
N ILE A 175 -6.23 -23.93 -6.00
CA ILE A 175 -5.15 -22.97 -5.87
C ILE A 175 -4.65 -22.91 -4.42
N PRO A 176 -3.42 -23.37 -4.15
CA PRO A 176 -2.80 -23.21 -2.84
C PRO A 176 -2.61 -21.72 -2.52
N VAL A 177 -2.98 -21.34 -1.30
CA VAL A 177 -2.89 -19.98 -0.79
C VAL A 177 -1.90 -19.93 0.37
N ASP A 178 -1.02 -18.92 0.39
CA ASP A 178 -0.03 -18.73 1.44
C ASP A 178 -0.60 -17.99 2.66
N LYS A 179 -1.42 -16.96 2.43
CA LYS A 179 -2.14 -16.22 3.48
C LYS A 179 -3.51 -15.77 3.00
N SER A 180 -4.45 -15.63 3.92
CA SER A 180 -5.81 -15.14 3.62
C SER A 180 -6.20 -14.00 4.54
N TYR A 181 -6.85 -12.98 3.97
CA TYR A 181 -7.37 -11.82 4.71
C TYR A 181 -8.84 -11.59 4.35
N ASN A 182 -9.57 -10.92 5.25
CA ASN A 182 -10.94 -10.44 5.00
C ASN A 182 -11.93 -11.53 4.57
N LEU A 183 -11.77 -12.75 5.09
CA LEU A 183 -12.56 -13.93 4.69
C LEU A 183 -14.08 -13.76 4.84
N GLN A 184 -14.52 -12.90 5.75
CA GLN A 184 -15.94 -12.64 6.03
C GLN A 184 -16.56 -11.54 5.16
N THR A 185 -15.74 -10.78 4.43
CA THR A 185 -16.21 -9.63 3.63
C THR A 185 -15.80 -9.77 2.18
N GLN A 186 -14.58 -9.37 1.84
CA GLN A 186 -14.02 -9.44 0.49
C GLN A 186 -12.67 -10.14 0.56
N PRO A 187 -12.66 -11.49 0.42
CA PRO A 187 -11.48 -12.27 0.71
C PRO A 187 -10.33 -11.92 -0.24
N LYS A 188 -9.14 -11.79 0.36
CA LYS A 188 -7.88 -11.66 -0.36
C LYS A 188 -7.00 -12.86 -0.03
N TYR A 189 -6.54 -13.52 -1.07
CA TYR A 189 -5.68 -14.69 -1.00
C TYR A 189 -4.30 -14.32 -1.54
N ILE A 190 -3.29 -14.32 -0.67
CA ILE A 190 -1.90 -14.10 -1.06
C ILE A 190 -1.32 -15.38 -1.65
N ILE A 191 -0.67 -15.24 -2.80
CA ILE A 191 -0.06 -16.34 -3.53
C ILE A 191 1.36 -15.93 -3.93
N GLN A 192 2.35 -16.47 -3.24
CA GLN A 192 3.77 -16.18 -3.47
C GLN A 192 4.22 -16.61 -4.86
N LYS A 193 3.63 -17.68 -5.40
CA LYS A 193 3.95 -18.17 -6.76
C LYS A 193 3.61 -17.18 -7.89
N ILE A 194 2.76 -16.19 -7.64
CA ILE A 194 2.48 -15.10 -8.58
C ILE A 194 3.07 -13.76 -8.13
N GLY A 195 3.76 -13.74 -6.99
CA GLY A 195 4.23 -12.53 -6.33
C GLY A 195 3.11 -11.54 -6.03
N GLY A 196 1.94 -12.02 -5.62
CA GLY A 196 0.77 -11.17 -5.54
C GLY A 196 -0.42 -11.82 -4.84
N TRP A 197 -1.62 -11.43 -5.25
CA TRP A 197 -2.84 -11.84 -4.59
C TRP A 197 -4.03 -11.95 -5.54
N VAL A 198 -5.01 -12.74 -5.13
CA VAL A 198 -6.32 -12.86 -5.76
C VAL A 198 -7.37 -12.35 -4.79
N TYR A 199 -8.19 -11.43 -5.25
CA TYR A 199 -9.24 -10.79 -4.47
C TYR A 199 -10.60 -11.09 -5.09
N PHE A 200 -11.52 -11.58 -4.28
CA PHE A 200 -12.90 -11.84 -4.65
C PHE A 200 -13.80 -10.76 -4.06
N ASP A 201 -14.56 -10.06 -4.90
CA ASP A 201 -15.59 -9.12 -4.43
C ASP A 201 -16.81 -9.89 -3.91
N ASN A 202 -16.74 -10.50 -2.72
CA ASN A 202 -17.85 -11.29 -2.18
C ASN A 202 -19.10 -10.46 -1.80
N ILE A 203 -18.97 -9.13 -1.71
CA ILE A 203 -20.09 -8.22 -1.44
C ILE A 203 -20.91 -8.00 -2.71
N GLY A 204 -20.28 -7.50 -3.77
CA GLY A 204 -20.94 -7.26 -5.05
C GLY A 204 -21.11 -8.53 -5.89
N LYS A 205 -20.25 -9.52 -5.66
CA LYS A 205 -20.04 -10.74 -6.46
C LYS A 205 -19.76 -10.43 -7.93
N SER A 206 -19.19 -9.25 -8.19
CA SER A 206 -19.14 -8.65 -9.52
C SER A 206 -17.85 -8.95 -10.27
N ALA A 207 -16.76 -9.20 -9.54
CA ALA A 207 -15.45 -9.36 -10.14
C ALA A 207 -14.46 -10.10 -9.26
N VAL A 208 -13.46 -10.67 -9.92
CA VAL A 208 -12.22 -11.13 -9.32
C VAL A 208 -11.08 -10.26 -9.82
N ARG A 209 -10.21 -9.83 -8.91
CA ARG A 209 -9.00 -9.07 -9.23
C ARG A 209 -7.78 -9.93 -8.93
N VAL A 210 -6.83 -9.96 -9.84
CA VAL A 210 -5.55 -10.67 -9.66
C VAL A 210 -4.43 -9.66 -9.78
N LYS A 211 -3.72 -9.38 -8.70
CA LYS A 211 -2.45 -8.63 -8.74
C LYS A 211 -1.31 -9.64 -8.78
N TYR A 212 -0.32 -9.40 -9.62
CA TYR A 212 0.85 -10.27 -9.78
C TYR A 212 2.08 -9.45 -10.19
N GLN A 213 3.28 -10.02 -10.05
CA GLN A 213 4.48 -9.43 -10.66
C GLN A 213 4.74 -10.06 -12.02
N LYS A 214 5.13 -9.25 -13.01
CA LYS A 214 5.21 -9.69 -14.42
C LYS A 214 6.19 -10.85 -14.62
N GLN A 215 7.23 -11.00 -13.79
CA GLN A 215 8.13 -12.15 -13.84
C GLN A 215 7.43 -13.49 -13.49
N PHE A 216 6.29 -13.45 -12.81
CA PHE A 216 5.48 -14.62 -12.47
C PHE A 216 4.23 -14.77 -13.36
N LYS A 217 4.22 -14.14 -14.53
CA LYS A 217 3.05 -14.16 -15.43
C LYS A 217 2.61 -15.58 -15.80
N THR A 218 3.54 -16.51 -16.03
CA THR A 218 3.21 -17.89 -16.40
C THR A 218 2.36 -18.60 -15.34
N GLU A 219 2.65 -18.41 -14.05
CA GLU A 219 1.83 -18.98 -12.97
C GLU A 219 0.50 -18.23 -12.83
N THR A 220 0.52 -16.91 -13.02
CA THR A 220 -0.69 -16.06 -13.01
C THR A 220 -1.68 -16.49 -14.09
N ASP A 221 -1.19 -16.76 -15.31
CA ASP A 221 -2.02 -17.14 -16.45
C ASP A 221 -2.77 -18.45 -16.19
N LYS A 222 -2.24 -19.35 -15.35
CA LYS A 222 -2.96 -20.58 -14.94
C LYS A 222 -4.17 -20.25 -14.07
N ILE A 223 -4.02 -19.34 -13.11
CA ILE A 223 -5.10 -18.89 -12.23
C ILE A 223 -6.17 -18.13 -13.04
N VAL A 224 -5.73 -17.19 -13.88
CA VAL A 224 -6.62 -16.39 -14.73
C VAL A 224 -7.38 -17.28 -15.71
N LYS A 225 -6.71 -18.28 -16.31
CA LYS A 225 -7.36 -19.27 -17.17
C LYS A 225 -8.38 -20.12 -16.41
N LEU A 226 -8.03 -20.61 -15.21
CA LEU A 226 -8.96 -21.39 -14.37
C LEU A 226 -10.28 -20.65 -14.14
N ILE A 227 -10.20 -19.36 -13.80
CA ILE A 227 -11.37 -18.51 -13.55
C ILE A 227 -12.14 -18.26 -14.87
N ASN A 228 -11.44 -17.84 -15.93
CA ASN A 228 -12.08 -17.49 -17.20
C ASN A 228 -12.75 -18.68 -17.91
N ASP A 229 -12.20 -19.88 -17.78
CA ASP A 229 -12.79 -21.09 -18.39
C ASP A 229 -14.16 -21.44 -17.81
N GLN A 230 -14.49 -20.98 -16.59
CA GLN A 230 -15.82 -21.13 -15.99
C GLN A 230 -16.79 -20.04 -16.42
N ILE A 231 -16.27 -18.87 -16.78
CA ILE A 231 -17.09 -17.70 -17.11
C ILE A 231 -17.64 -17.80 -18.52
N LYS A 232 -16.95 -18.50 -19.43
CA LYS A 232 -17.28 -18.61 -20.86
C LYS A 232 -18.75 -18.91 -21.12
#